data_AF-A0A923YEG4-F1
#
_entry.id   AF-A0A923YEG4-F1
#
_cell.length_a   1.000
_cell.length_b   1.000
_cell.length_c   1.000
_cell.angle_alpha   90.00
_cell.angle_beta   90.00
_cell.angle_gamma   90.00
#
_symmetry.space_group_name_H-M   'P 1'
#
loop_
_entity.id
_entity.type
_entity.pdbx_description
1 polymer ?
#
loop_
_entity_poly.entity_id
_entity_poly.type
_entity_poly.pdbx_seq_one_letter_code
_entity_poly.pdbx_strand_id
1 'polypeptide(L)'
;MQITVLTPADLRLCIWPLPVSKINGISPKAAKKLALLDIRTIAKLVDADPGRLQDNLGRTYGAWLQNVSQRIDDRPVVTHFEPKSISREITFERDLQAIADRATLTEVFTKLCTRLASDLQRKGYVPRTAGIKLRFTDFSILTRDVTLPYSIDDTVDILIKS
;
A
#
# COMPACT_ATOMS: atom_id res chain seq x y z
N MET A 1 18.14 26.76 6.74
CA MET A 1 17.82 25.63 5.84
C MET A 1 19.13 25.20 5.21
N GLN A 2 19.63 24.00 5.52
CA GLN A 2 20.91 23.52 4.99
C GLN A 2 20.62 22.60 3.80
N ILE A 3 21.29 22.84 2.67
CA ILE A 3 21.23 21.99 1.48
C ILE A 3 22.51 21.16 1.47
N THR A 4 22.38 19.85 1.34
CA THR A 4 23.53 18.93 1.16
C THR A 4 23.48 18.39 -0.25
N VAL A 5 24.50 18.72 -1.05
CA VAL A 5 24.67 18.17 -2.40
C VAL A 5 25.48 16.88 -2.28
N LEU A 6 24.94 15.79 -2.81
CA LEU A 6 25.62 14.49 -2.86
C LEU A 6 26.01 14.19 -4.31
N THR A 7 27.27 13.86 -4.53
CA THR A 7 27.78 13.39 -5.81
C THR A 7 27.82 11.85 -5.85
N PRO A 8 27.95 11.21 -7.03
CA PRO A 8 28.14 9.76 -7.11
C PRO A 8 29.35 9.25 -6.28
N ALA A 9 30.39 10.06 -6.11
CA ALA A 9 31.57 9.69 -5.33
C ALA A 9 31.27 9.57 -3.82
N ASP A 10 30.29 10.32 -3.32
CA ASP A 10 29.92 10.35 -1.90
C ASP A 10 29.07 9.13 -1.48
N LEU A 11 28.51 8.39 -2.45
CA LEU A 11 27.62 7.25 -2.18
C LEU A 11 28.27 6.20 -1.28
N ARG A 12 29.51 5.83 -1.59
CA ARG A 12 30.23 4.78 -0.85
C ARG A 12 30.53 5.18 0.59
N LEU A 13 30.80 6.46 0.83
CA LEU A 13 31.22 6.97 2.14
C LEU A 13 30.04 7.39 3.00
N CYS A 14 29.01 7.97 2.39
CA CYS A 14 27.90 8.59 3.13
C CYS A 14 26.60 7.77 3.09
N ILE A 15 26.34 7.03 2.00
CA ILE A 15 25.06 6.34 1.79
C ILE A 15 25.17 4.84 2.03
N TRP A 16 26.17 4.16 1.48
CA TRP A 16 26.34 2.72 1.60
C TRP A 16 26.45 2.21 3.06
N PRO A 17 27.06 2.94 4.01
CA PRO A 17 27.08 2.53 5.41
C PRO A 17 25.70 2.64 6.10
N LEU A 18 24.75 3.36 5.51
CA LEU A 18 23.44 3.54 6.12
C LEU A 18 22.63 2.23 6.15
N PRO A 19 21.71 2.09 7.12
CA PRO A 19 20.78 0.99 7.13
C PRO A 19 19.89 0.97 5.88
N VAL A 20 19.54 -0.22 5.40
CA VAL A 20 18.60 -0.38 4.26
C VAL A 20 17.25 0.30 4.50
N SER A 21 16.83 0.46 5.77
CA SER A 21 15.60 1.18 6.13
C SER A 21 15.59 2.67 5.79
N LYS A 22 16.74 3.26 5.41
CA LYS A 22 16.83 4.63 4.90
C LYS A 22 16.42 4.76 3.43
N ILE A 23 16.31 3.65 2.70
CA ILE A 23 15.82 3.65 1.32
C ILE A 23 14.29 3.80 1.32
N ASN A 24 13.79 4.83 0.65
CA ASN A 24 12.36 5.03 0.44
C ASN A 24 11.75 3.85 -0.33
N GLY A 25 10.70 3.24 0.22
CA GLY A 25 10.09 2.02 -0.31
C GLY A 25 10.50 0.73 0.41
N ILE A 26 11.46 0.77 1.34
CA ILE A 26 11.76 -0.35 2.24
C ILE A 26 10.96 -0.20 3.53
N SER A 27 9.92 -1.03 3.69
CA SER A 27 9.12 -1.08 4.92
C SER A 27 9.88 -1.74 6.09
N PRO A 28 9.47 -1.52 7.35
CA PRO A 28 10.07 -2.22 8.50
C PRO A 28 10.01 -3.75 8.38
N LYS A 29 8.96 -4.29 7.75
CA LYS A 29 8.82 -5.73 7.50
C LYS A 29 9.84 -6.23 6.46
N ALA A 30 10.05 -5.46 5.39
CA ALA A 30 11.08 -5.77 4.39
C ALA A 30 12.49 -5.67 4.99
N ALA A 31 12.77 -4.63 5.79
CA ALA A 31 14.05 -4.49 6.49
C ALA A 31 14.34 -5.66 7.45
N LYS A 32 13.33 -6.16 8.17
CA LYS A 32 13.46 -7.38 9.00
C LYS A 32 13.80 -8.61 8.16
N LYS A 33 13.13 -8.81 7.02
CA LYS A 33 13.46 -9.92 6.09
C LYS A 33 14.88 -9.83 5.56
N LEU A 34 15.33 -8.64 5.16
CA LEU A 34 16.70 -8.40 4.72
C LEU A 34 17.71 -8.69 5.84
N ALA A 35 17.40 -8.29 7.08
CA ALA A 35 18.25 -8.59 8.23
C ALA A 35 18.39 -10.10 8.52
N LEU A 36 17.37 -10.92 8.22
CA LEU A 36 17.45 -12.38 8.30
C LEU A 36 18.38 -12.98 7.23
N LEU A 37 18.61 -12.25 6.13
CA LEU A 37 19.57 -12.59 5.08
C LEU A 37 20.96 -11.98 5.33
N ASP A 38 21.19 -11.43 6.53
CA ASP A 38 22.38 -10.66 6.93
C ASP A 38 22.61 -9.36 6.13
N ILE A 39 21.58 -8.85 5.45
CA ILE A 39 21.62 -7.60 4.69
C ILE A 39 21.03 -6.47 5.53
N ARG A 40 21.89 -5.74 6.24
CA ARG A 40 21.49 -4.63 7.12
C ARG A 40 21.82 -3.24 6.57
N THR A 41 22.84 -3.13 5.73
CA THR A 41 23.32 -1.87 5.15
C THR A 41 23.09 -1.81 3.66
N ILE A 42 23.07 -0.61 3.10
CA ILE A 42 22.96 -0.40 1.65
C ILE A 42 24.16 -1.04 0.93
N ALA A 43 25.37 -0.99 1.51
CA ALA A 43 26.55 -1.68 1.01
C ALA A 43 26.30 -3.18 0.80
N LYS A 44 25.82 -3.88 1.84
CA LYS A 44 25.51 -5.31 1.75
C LYS A 44 24.38 -5.60 0.77
N LEU A 45 23.47 -4.65 0.55
CA LEU A 45 22.39 -4.80 -0.43
C LEU A 45 22.91 -4.67 -1.87
N VAL A 46 23.91 -3.81 -2.11
CA VAL A 46 24.61 -3.70 -3.41
C VAL A 46 25.36 -4.99 -3.72
N ASP A 47 26.04 -5.57 -2.73
CA ASP A 47 26.83 -6.81 -2.89
C ASP A 47 25.98 -8.10 -2.85
N ALA A 48 24.68 -7.98 -2.56
CA ALA A 48 23.80 -9.14 -2.45
C ALA A 48 23.58 -9.80 -3.83
N ASP A 49 23.50 -11.12 -3.85
CA ASP A 49 23.11 -11.85 -5.05
C ASP A 49 21.65 -11.51 -5.46
N PRO A 50 21.42 -11.02 -6.69
CA PRO A 50 20.08 -10.75 -7.20
C PRO A 50 19.15 -11.96 -7.15
N GLY A 51 19.66 -13.18 -7.37
CA GLY A 51 18.88 -14.42 -7.29
C GLY A 51 18.32 -14.63 -5.90
N ARG A 52 19.18 -14.60 -4.88
CA ARG A 52 18.77 -14.69 -3.47
C ARG A 52 17.74 -13.64 -3.06
N LEU A 53 17.85 -12.40 -3.54
CA LEU A 53 16.84 -11.37 -3.24
C LEU A 53 15.50 -11.68 -3.88
N GLN A 54 15.50 -12.12 -5.14
CA GLN A 54 14.26 -12.46 -5.86
C GLN A 54 13.56 -13.68 -5.25
N ASP A 55 14.32 -14.69 -4.83
CA ASP A 55 13.77 -15.91 -4.21
C ASP A 55 13.11 -15.63 -2.86
N ASN A 56 13.72 -14.76 -2.05
CA ASN A 56 13.24 -14.49 -0.68
C ASN A 56 12.18 -13.38 -0.59
N LEU A 57 12.19 -12.44 -1.55
CA LEU A 57 11.36 -11.22 -1.49
C LEU A 57 10.43 -11.05 -2.70
N GLY A 58 10.54 -11.94 -3.69
CA GLY A 58 9.79 -11.90 -4.93
C GLY A 58 10.55 -11.20 -6.05
N ARG A 59 10.33 -11.65 -7.29
CA ARG A 59 11.05 -11.22 -8.49
C ARG A 59 11.10 -9.70 -8.67
N THR A 60 9.93 -9.05 -8.68
CA THR A 60 9.82 -7.60 -8.91
C THR A 60 10.49 -6.79 -7.82
N TYR A 61 10.30 -7.16 -6.56
CA TYR A 61 10.84 -6.41 -5.43
C TYR A 61 12.35 -6.63 -5.27
N GLY A 62 12.84 -7.86 -5.48
CA GLY A 62 14.27 -8.17 -5.49
C GLY A 62 15.02 -7.41 -6.59
N ALA A 63 14.46 -7.35 -7.80
CA ALA A 63 15.02 -6.54 -8.88
C ALA A 63 15.01 -5.04 -8.56
N TRP A 64 13.92 -4.53 -7.98
CA TRP A 64 13.85 -3.13 -7.54
C TRP A 64 14.90 -2.80 -6.46
N LEU A 65 15.12 -3.70 -5.50
CA LEU A 65 16.13 -3.52 -4.45
C LEU A 65 17.56 -3.42 -5.00
N GLN A 66 17.87 -4.18 -6.05
CA GLN A 66 19.16 -4.11 -6.74
C GLN A 66 19.36 -2.77 -7.45
N ASN A 67 18.32 -2.31 -8.16
CA ASN A 67 18.40 -1.05 -8.89
C ASN A 67 18.53 0.14 -7.92
N VAL A 68 17.69 0.20 -6.87
CA VAL A 68 17.68 1.34 -5.95
C VAL A 68 18.96 1.43 -5.10
N SER A 69 19.59 0.30 -4.75
CA SER A 69 20.85 0.28 -4.00
C SER A 69 22.02 0.86 -4.82
N GLN A 70 21.93 0.77 -6.15
CA GLN A 70 22.89 1.30 -7.11
C GLN A 70 22.49 2.67 -7.70
N ARG A 71 21.48 3.34 -7.12
CA ARG A 71 20.94 4.63 -7.60
C ARG A 71 20.36 4.56 -9.02
N ILE A 72 19.89 3.40 -9.45
CA ILE A 72 19.18 3.23 -10.71
C ILE A 72 17.69 3.40 -10.40
N ASP A 73 17.14 4.55 -10.77
CA ASP A 73 15.71 4.86 -10.65
C ASP A 73 15.28 5.73 -11.84
N ASP A 74 14.92 5.07 -12.93
CA ASP A 74 14.53 5.71 -14.19
C ASP A 74 13.04 6.12 -14.20
N ARG A 75 12.37 6.09 -13.05
CA ARG A 75 10.94 6.43 -12.98
C ARG A 75 10.77 7.91 -13.34
N PRO A 76 9.91 8.22 -14.34
CA PRO A 76 9.65 9.60 -14.69
C PRO A 76 8.96 10.31 -13.53
N VAL A 77 9.19 11.62 -13.42
CA VAL A 77 8.39 12.46 -12.52
C VAL A 77 6.97 12.51 -13.07
N VAL A 78 6.05 11.86 -12.36
CA VAL A 78 4.64 11.84 -12.71
C VAL A 78 3.94 12.99 -11.99
N THR A 79 3.45 13.97 -12.75
CA THR A 79 2.78 15.17 -12.22
C THR A 79 1.28 15.00 -12.03
N HIS A 80 0.69 13.96 -12.61
CA HIS A 80 -0.74 13.65 -12.53
C HIS A 80 -0.93 12.15 -12.27
N PHE A 81 -1.84 11.81 -11.35
CA PHE A 81 -2.14 10.43 -11.00
C PHE A 81 -3.64 10.22 -10.99
N GLU A 82 -4.13 9.27 -11.78
CA GLU A 82 -5.51 8.81 -11.70
C GLU A 82 -5.62 7.70 -10.64
N PRO A 83 -6.47 7.88 -9.61
CA PRO A 83 -6.69 6.87 -8.59
C PRO A 83 -7.34 5.64 -9.20
N LYS A 84 -6.68 4.49 -9.04
CA LYS A 84 -7.22 3.19 -9.46
C LYS A 84 -8.34 2.68 -8.55
N SER A 85 -8.43 3.19 -7.33
CA SER A 85 -9.49 2.87 -6.37
C SER A 85 -9.72 4.05 -5.41
N ILE A 86 -10.95 4.13 -4.89
CA ILE A 86 -11.35 5.07 -3.84
C ILE A 86 -12.09 4.24 -2.79
N SER A 87 -11.70 4.36 -1.53
CA SER A 87 -12.28 3.58 -0.43
C SER A 87 -12.46 4.43 0.83
N ARG A 88 -13.41 4.03 1.68
CA ARG A 88 -13.62 4.57 3.02
C ARG A 88 -13.63 3.42 4.01
N GLU A 89 -12.93 3.59 5.13
CA GLU A 89 -12.87 2.61 6.21
C GLU A 89 -12.93 3.31 7.56
N ILE A 90 -13.37 2.58 8.58
CA ILE A 90 -13.40 3.04 9.97
C ILE A 90 -12.89 1.92 10.87
N THR A 91 -12.08 2.29 11.85
CA THR A 91 -11.72 1.42 12.97
C THR A 91 -12.63 1.76 14.13
N PHE A 92 -13.31 0.75 14.68
CA PHE A 92 -14.24 0.94 15.79
C PHE A 92 -13.50 1.12 17.12
N GLU A 93 -14.10 1.83 18.07
CA GLU A 93 -13.54 2.04 19.41
C GLU A 93 -13.54 0.77 20.27
N ARG A 94 -14.51 -0.11 20.02
CA ARG A 94 -14.59 -1.46 20.58
C ARG A 94 -14.89 -2.45 19.47
N ASP A 95 -14.57 -3.71 19.72
CA ASP A 95 -14.96 -4.79 18.83
C ASP A 95 -16.49 -4.90 18.77
N LEU A 96 -17.02 -4.99 17.55
CA LEU A 96 -18.45 -5.15 17.30
C LEU A 96 -18.74 -6.59 16.89
N GLN A 97 -19.76 -7.20 17.48
CA GLN A 97 -20.19 -8.55 17.11
C GLN A 97 -21.28 -8.49 16.05
N ALA A 98 -21.14 -9.29 14.98
CA ALA A 98 -22.04 -9.24 13.82
C ALA A 98 -23.54 -9.42 14.16
N ILE A 99 -23.86 -10.24 15.16
CA ILE A 99 -25.24 -10.50 15.57
C ILE A 99 -25.73 -9.43 16.54
N ALA A 100 -24.98 -9.16 17.61
CA ALA A 100 -25.40 -8.25 18.68
C ALA A 100 -25.40 -6.78 18.24
N ASP A 101 -24.43 -6.39 17.39
CA ASP A 101 -24.22 -5.00 16.95
C ASP A 101 -24.69 -4.76 15.51
N ARG A 102 -25.57 -5.62 14.98
CA ARG A 102 -26.03 -5.57 13.57
C ARG A 102 -26.57 -4.20 13.18
N ALA A 103 -27.34 -3.55 14.06
CA ALA A 103 -27.91 -2.23 13.80
C ALA A 103 -26.81 -1.17 13.62
N THR A 104 -25.85 -1.12 14.54
CA THR A 104 -24.69 -0.23 14.50
C THR A 104 -23.84 -0.48 13.25
N LEU A 105 -23.57 -1.75 12.93
CA LEU A 105 -22.81 -2.12 11.73
C LEU A 105 -23.52 -1.66 10.45
N THR A 106 -24.84 -1.82 10.38
CA THR A 106 -25.66 -1.38 9.23
C THR A 106 -25.63 0.13 9.07
N GLU A 107 -25.77 0.88 10.17
CA GLU A 107 -25.73 2.34 10.16
C GLU A 107 -24.35 2.85 9.68
N VAL A 108 -23.28 2.29 10.25
CA VAL A 108 -21.91 2.67 9.88
C VAL A 108 -21.62 2.30 8.43
N PHE A 109 -22.04 1.12 7.99
CA PHE A 109 -21.89 0.68 6.61
C PHE A 109 -22.59 1.63 5.64
N THR A 110 -23.85 1.98 5.93
CA THR A 110 -24.64 2.94 5.13
C THR A 110 -23.92 4.28 5.05
N LYS A 111 -23.44 4.80 6.18
CA LYS A 111 -22.69 6.07 6.24
C LYS A 111 -21.40 6.04 5.44
N LEU A 112 -20.67 4.92 5.43
CA LEU A 112 -19.46 4.76 4.62
C LEU A 112 -19.81 4.75 3.12
N CYS A 113 -20.87 4.06 2.72
CA CYS A 113 -21.34 4.00 1.34
C CYS A 113 -21.76 5.40 0.83
N THR A 114 -22.58 6.13 1.60
CA THR A 114 -23.02 7.49 1.24
C THR A 114 -21.83 8.44 1.06
N ARG A 115 -20.84 8.37 1.96
CA ARG A 115 -19.62 9.19 1.85
C ARG A 115 -18.78 8.82 0.64
N LEU A 116 -18.65 7.53 0.35
CA LEU A 116 -17.94 7.04 -0.82
C LEU A 116 -18.62 7.51 -2.12
N ALA A 117 -19.93 7.40 -2.23
CA ALA A 117 -20.70 7.90 -3.36
C ALA A 117 -20.48 9.41 -3.58
N SER A 118 -20.54 10.21 -2.50
CA SER A 118 -20.24 11.64 -2.56
C SER A 118 -18.81 11.95 -3.02
N ASP A 119 -17.82 11.16 -2.59
CA ASP A 119 -16.43 11.31 -3.05
C ASP A 119 -16.27 10.97 -4.53
N LEU A 120 -16.93 9.92 -4.99
CA LEU A 120 -16.93 9.51 -6.40
C LEU A 120 -17.54 10.61 -7.27
N GLN A 121 -18.72 11.12 -6.90
CA GLN A 121 -19.40 12.19 -7.60
C GLN A 121 -18.57 13.47 -7.66
N ARG A 122 -18.02 13.91 -6.51
CA ARG A 122 -17.17 15.11 -6.43
C ARG A 122 -15.91 15.01 -7.30
N LYS A 123 -15.38 13.81 -7.48
CA LYS A 123 -14.18 13.56 -8.28
C LYS A 123 -14.47 13.14 -9.72
N GLY A 124 -15.75 12.98 -10.09
CA GLY A 124 -16.17 12.57 -11.43
C GLY A 124 -15.82 11.12 -11.80
N TYR A 125 -15.67 10.22 -10.82
CA TYR A 125 -15.36 8.81 -11.07
C TYR A 125 -16.62 7.95 -11.04
N VAL A 126 -16.73 7.01 -11.99
CA VAL A 126 -17.84 6.05 -12.06
C VAL A 126 -17.26 4.62 -12.11
N PRO A 127 -17.05 3.97 -10.95
CA PRO A 127 -16.42 2.65 -10.88
C PRO A 127 -17.39 1.55 -11.34
N ARG A 128 -16.84 0.38 -11.69
CA ARG A 128 -17.64 -0.84 -11.99
C ARG A 128 -17.52 -1.93 -10.93
N THR A 129 -16.55 -1.81 -10.03
CA THR A 129 -16.27 -2.80 -9.00
C THR A 129 -16.44 -2.16 -7.63
N ALA A 130 -17.29 -2.76 -6.81
CA ALA A 130 -17.45 -2.43 -5.40
C ALA A 130 -16.82 -3.53 -4.54
N GLY A 131 -16.14 -3.13 -3.46
CA GLY A 131 -15.45 -4.05 -2.57
C GLY A 131 -15.72 -3.73 -1.10
N ILE A 132 -15.92 -4.78 -0.30
CA ILE A 132 -16.03 -4.70 1.16
C ILE A 132 -14.81 -5.35 1.78
N LYS A 133 -14.25 -4.67 2.77
CA LYS A 133 -13.16 -5.17 3.61
C LYS A 133 -13.60 -5.22 5.06
N LEU A 134 -13.58 -6.42 5.63
CA LEU A 134 -13.81 -6.67 7.04
C LEU A 134 -12.48 -7.04 7.70
N ARG A 135 -12.23 -6.47 8.88
CA ARG A 135 -11.08 -6.80 9.72
C ARG A 135 -11.58 -7.35 11.04
N PHE A 136 -11.13 -8.55 11.38
CA PHE A 136 -11.51 -9.24 12.61
C PHE A 136 -10.53 -8.92 13.75
N THR A 137 -10.89 -9.33 14.96
CA THR A 137 -10.14 -9.07 16.19
C THR A 137 -8.77 -9.77 16.23
N ASP A 138 -8.63 -10.88 15.51
CA ASP A 138 -7.37 -11.58 15.27
C ASP A 138 -6.51 -10.92 14.18
N PHE A 139 -6.91 -9.74 13.71
CA PHE A 139 -6.32 -8.98 12.59
C PHE A 139 -6.39 -9.68 11.23
N SER A 140 -7.12 -10.78 11.11
CA SER A 140 -7.44 -11.36 9.81
C SER A 140 -8.34 -10.41 9.02
N ILE A 141 -8.20 -10.45 7.69
CA ILE A 141 -8.93 -9.58 6.77
C ILE A 141 -9.69 -10.45 5.77
N LEU A 142 -10.98 -10.20 5.65
CA LEU A 142 -11.81 -10.75 4.59
C LEU A 142 -12.16 -9.62 3.62
N THR A 143 -11.93 -9.85 2.34
CA THR A 143 -12.33 -8.91 1.28
C THR A 143 -13.24 -9.62 0.29
N ARG A 144 -14.30 -8.94 -0.12
CA ARG A 144 -15.25 -9.40 -1.13
C ARG A 144 -15.47 -8.29 -2.14
N ASP A 145 -15.26 -8.60 -3.41
CA ASP A 145 -15.41 -7.66 -4.51
C ASP A 145 -16.49 -8.17 -5.46
N VAL A 146 -17.34 -7.26 -5.94
CA VAL A 146 -18.38 -7.51 -6.92
C VAL A 146 -18.21 -6.52 -8.06
N THR A 147 -18.08 -7.04 -9.28
CA THR A 147 -18.05 -6.22 -10.49
C THR A 147 -19.43 -6.26 -11.15
N LEU A 148 -19.98 -5.08 -11.42
CA LEU A 148 -21.27 -4.89 -12.05
C LEU A 148 -21.11 -4.71 -13.57
N PRO A 149 -22.11 -5.12 -14.37
CA PRO A 149 -22.09 -4.93 -15.82
C PRO A 149 -22.32 -3.46 -16.24
N TYR A 150 -22.73 -2.61 -15.31
CA TYR A 150 -22.93 -1.17 -15.48
C TYR A 150 -22.09 -0.39 -14.45
N SER A 151 -21.92 0.91 -14.68
CA SER A 151 -21.14 1.79 -13.81
C SER A 151 -21.97 2.20 -12.60
N ILE A 152 -21.36 2.21 -11.42
CA ILE A 152 -21.97 2.57 -10.13
C ILE A 152 -22.00 4.09 -10.02
N ASP A 153 -23.20 4.68 -10.05
CA ASP A 153 -23.41 6.12 -9.92
C ASP A 153 -24.26 6.53 -8.70
N ASP A 154 -24.85 5.57 -7.98
CA ASP A 154 -25.65 5.84 -6.77
C ASP A 154 -25.31 4.91 -5.58
N THR A 155 -25.58 5.41 -4.37
CA THR A 155 -25.39 4.75 -3.07
C THR A 155 -26.15 3.41 -3.00
N VAL A 156 -27.28 3.31 -3.69
CA VAL A 156 -28.14 2.13 -3.74
C VAL A 156 -27.45 0.94 -4.40
N ASP A 157 -26.65 1.15 -5.44
CA ASP A 157 -25.89 0.08 -6.10
C ASP A 157 -24.77 -0.49 -5.22
N ILE A 158 -24.21 0.32 -4.32
CA ILE A 158 -23.20 -0.10 -3.35
C ILE A 158 -23.87 -0.95 -2.25
N LEU A 159 -25.10 -0.61 -1.85
CA LEU A 159 -25.83 -1.28 -0.76
C LEU A 159 -26.45 -2.62 -1.16
N ILE A 160 -26.91 -2.80 -2.41
CA ILE A 160 -27.73 -3.97 -2.83
C ILE A 160 -26.93 -5.30 -2.92
N LYS A 161 -25.60 -5.27 -3.00
CA LYS A 161 -24.77 -6.49 -3.22
C LYS A 161 -23.67 -6.73 -2.18
N SER A 162 -23.87 -6.15 -1.00
CA SER A 162 -22.94 -6.10 0.11
C SER A 162 -23.36 -7.01 1.26
#